data_AF-A0A9R1DII0-F1
#
_entry.id   AF-A0A9R1DII0-F1
#
_cell.length_a   1.000
_cell.length_b   1.000
_cell.length_c   1.000
_cell.angle_alpha   90.00
_cell.angle_beta   90.00
_cell.angle_gamma   90.00
#
_symmetry.space_group_name_H-M   'P 1'
#
loop_
_entity.id
_entity.type
_entity.pdbx_description
1 polymer ?
#
loop_
_entity_poly.entity_id
_entity_poly.type
_entity_poly.pdbx_seq_one_letter_code
_entity_poly.pdbx_strand_id
1 'polypeptide(L)' 'VHLVEWLKMMVGTKRADEVVDRDMEVKPTASALNRALLVAQRCIDPEPERRPTMGRVVQMLEA' A
#
# COMPACT_ATOMS: atom_id res chain seq x y z
N VAL A 1 -19.02 -0.51 -0.83
CA VAL A 1 -17.77 -1.23 -1.20
C VAL A 1 -16.61 -0.34 -0.81
N HIS A 2 -15.99 -0.53 0.36
CA HIS A 2 -15.12 0.49 1.01
C HIS A 2 -13.71 -0.03 1.33
N LEU A 3 -13.10 -0.80 0.41
CA LEU A 3 -11.74 -1.33 0.61
C LEU A 3 -10.71 -0.21 0.85
N VAL A 4 -10.82 0.88 0.09
CA VAL A 4 -9.89 2.03 0.19
C VAL A 4 -10.03 2.74 1.54
N GLU A 5 -11.25 2.95 2.02
CA GLU A 5 -11.49 3.61 3.31
C GLU A 5 -11.05 2.72 4.47
N TRP A 6 -11.36 1.42 4.40
CA TRP A 6 -10.86 0.44 5.36
C TRP A 6 -9.33 0.45 5.42
N LEU A 7 -8.66 0.39 4.26
CA LEU A 7 -7.20 0.39 4.19
C LEU A 7 -6.60 1.67 4.79
N LYS A 8 -7.18 2.84 4.47
CA LYS A 8 -6.76 4.13 5.06
C LYS A 8 -6.93 4.14 6.58
N MET A 9 -8.01 3.56 7.10
CA MET A 9 -8.22 3.43 8.54
C MET A 9 -7.14 2.53 9.19
N MET A 10 -6.85 1.36 8.60
CA MET A 10 -5.84 0.44 9.14
C MET A 10 -4.46 1.09 9.18
N VAL A 11 -4.07 1.80 8.12
CA VAL A 11 -2.80 2.54 8.07
C VAL A 11 -2.78 3.68 9.09
N GLY A 12 -3.85 4.49 9.14
CA GLY A 12 -3.95 5.64 10.05
C GLY A 12 -3.98 5.26 11.53
N THR A 13 -4.49 4.07 11.86
CA THR A 13 -4.53 3.53 13.24
C THR A 13 -3.30 2.70 13.59
N LYS A 14 -2.26 2.68 12.75
CA LYS A 14 -1.01 1.91 12.93
C LYS A 14 -1.23 0.38 13.01
N ARG A 15 -2.27 -0.13 12.36
CA ARG A 15 -2.63 -1.56 12.25
C ARG A 15 -2.35 -2.10 10.84
N ALA A 16 -1.24 -1.66 10.26
CA ALA A 16 -0.90 -1.97 8.86
C ALA A 16 -0.59 -3.45 8.63
N ASP A 17 -0.07 -4.13 9.64
CA ASP A 17 0.22 -5.57 9.68
C ASP A 17 -1.03 -6.44 9.54
N GLU A 18 -2.18 -5.98 10.06
CA GLU A 18 -3.46 -6.69 9.93
C GLU A 18 -4.04 -6.68 8.51
N VAL A 19 -3.45 -5.88 7.61
CA VAL A 19 -3.81 -5.87 6.19
C VAL A 19 -3.22 -7.08 5.45
N VAL A 20 -2.17 -7.70 6.00
CA VAL A 20 -1.51 -8.84 5.37
C VAL A 20 -2.48 -10.03 5.31
N ASP A 21 -2.63 -10.59 4.12
CA ASP A 21 -3.43 -11.79 3.90
C ASP A 21 -2.98 -12.92 4.84
N ARG A 22 -3.94 -13.54 5.54
CA ARG A 22 -3.69 -14.61 6.51
C ARG A 22 -3.10 -15.86 5.85
N ASP A 23 -3.49 -16.15 4.60
CA ASP A 23 -3.12 -17.38 3.90
C ASP A 23 -1.78 -17.24 3.12
N MET A 24 -1.16 -16.07 3.16
CA MET A 24 0.14 -15.84 2.54
C MET A 24 1.24 -16.68 3.21
N GLU A 25 1.82 -17.61 2.44
CA GLU A 25 2.88 -18.53 2.90
C GLU A 25 4.11 -17.78 3.43
N VAL A 26 4.53 -16.73 2.72
CA VAL A 26 5.67 -15.88 3.10
C VAL A 26 5.15 -14.49 3.46
N LYS A 27 5.14 -14.19 4.76
CA LYS A 27 4.74 -12.87 5.23
C LYS A 27 5.78 -11.82 4.79
N PRO A 28 5.35 -10.63 4.34
CA PRO A 28 6.28 -9.56 4.00
C PRO A 28 6.98 -9.05 5.26
N THR A 29 8.19 -8.52 5.09
CA THR A 29 8.82 -7.72 6.14
C THR A 29 8.01 -6.44 6.37
N ALA A 30 8.09 -5.86 7.57
CA ALA A 30 7.44 -4.58 7.87
C ALA A 30 7.84 -3.47 6.88
N SER A 31 9.10 -3.45 6.42
CA SER A 31 9.57 -2.50 5.42
C SER A 31 8.92 -2.72 4.05
N ALA A 32 8.84 -3.95 3.58
CA ALA A 32 8.18 -4.29 2.31
C ALA A 32 6.69 -3.95 2.34
N LEU A 33 6.01 -4.28 3.45
CA LEU A 33 4.60 -3.95 3.63
C LEU A 33 4.36 -2.44 3.63
N ASN A 34 5.11 -1.68 4.43
CA ASN A 34 4.98 -0.23 4.50
C ASN A 34 5.23 0.44 3.14
N ARG A 35 6.21 -0.07 2.38
CA ARG A 35 6.50 0.39 1.02
C ARG A 35 5.33 0.13 0.07
N ALA A 36 4.80 -1.10 0.06
CA ALA A 36 3.66 -1.47 -0.78
C ALA A 36 2.42 -0.62 -0.45
N LEU A 37 2.13 -0.41 0.83
CA LEU A 37 1.01 0.43 1.29
C LEU A 37 1.16 1.89 0.90
N LEU A 38 2.38 2.43 0.98
CA LEU A 38 2.69 3.81 0.56
C LEU A 38 2.54 3.97 -0.95
N VAL A 39 3.03 3.00 -1.73
CA VAL A 39 2.86 2.98 -3.19
C VAL A 39 1.38 2.91 -3.56
N ALA A 40 0.63 1.98 -2.96
CA ALA A 40 -0.80 1.83 -3.19
C ALA A 40 -1.58 3.13 -2.92
N GLN A 41 -1.28 3.82 -1.83
CA GLN A 41 -1.90 5.12 -1.50
C GLN A 41 -1.62 6.20 -2.55
N ARG A 42 -0.40 6.28 -3.08
CA ARG A 42 -0.06 7.23 -4.16
C ARG A 42 -0.74 6.89 -5.48
N CYS A 43 -0.92 5.61 -5.80
CA CYS A 43 -1.61 5.18 -7.02
C CYS A 43 -3.10 5.56 -7.04
N ILE A 44 -3.71 5.73 -5.87
CA ILE A 44 -5.14 6.07 -5.73
C ILE A 44 -5.37 7.51 -5.28
N ASP A 45 -4.37 8.39 -5.47
CA ASP A 45 -4.53 9.81 -5.16
C ASP A 45 -5.76 10.38 -5.88
N PRO A 46 -6.64 11.13 -5.20
CA PRO A 46 -7.82 11.72 -5.83
C PRO A 46 -7.45 12.66 -6.99
N GLU A 47 -6.28 13.31 -6.94
CA GLU A 47 -5.75 14.16 -8.01
C GLU A 47 -4.95 13.30 -9.00
N PRO A 48 -5.44 13.08 -10.23
CA PRO A 48 -4.78 12.19 -11.20
C PRO A 48 -3.33 12.58 -11.50
N GLU A 49 -3.00 13.87 -11.46
CA GLU A 49 -1.68 14.41 -11.73
C GLU A 49 -0.65 14.06 -10.64
N ARG A 50 -1.11 13.69 -9.44
CA ARG A 50 -0.26 13.23 -8.34
C ARG A 50 0.02 11.73 -8.38
N ARG A 51 -0.71 10.98 -9.20
CA ARG A 51 -0.51 9.53 -9.32
C ARG A 51 0.82 9.26 -10.04
N PRO A 52 1.65 8.33 -9.52
CA PRO A 52 2.90 7.98 -10.17
C PRO A 52 2.65 7.29 -11.52
N THR A 53 3.58 7.46 -12.46
CA THR A 53 3.63 6.62 -13.66
C THR A 53 3.93 5.17 -13.26
N MET A 54 3.52 4.20 -14.08
CA MET A 54 3.82 2.78 -13.78
C MET A 54 5.33 2.49 -13.69
N GLY A 55 6.17 3.18 -14.48
CA GLY A 55 7.62 3.09 -14.34
C GLY A 55 8.11 3.55 -12.97
N ARG A 56 7.54 4.63 -12.43
CA ARG A 56 7.85 5.09 -11.07
C ARG A 56 7.33 4.11 -10.00
N VAL A 57 6.17 3.51 -10.20
CA VAL A 57 5.61 2.48 -9.30
C VAL A 57 6.58 1.30 -9.16
N VAL A 58 7.10 0.77 -10.27
CA VAL A 58 8.07 -0.34 -10.26
C VAL A 58 9.32 0.04 -9.49
N GLN A 59 9.93 1.20 -9.80
CA GLN A 59 11.11 1.70 -9.09
C GLN A 59 10.87 1.83 -7.58
N MET A 60 9.67 2.26 -7.17
CA MET A 60 9.33 2.40 -5.76
C MET A 60 9.17 1.06 -5.05
N LEU A 61 8.74 0.01 -5.75
CA LEU A 61 8.54 -1.33 -5.20
C LEU A 61 9.85 -2.15 -5.13
N GLU A 62 10.77 -1.94 -6.10
CA GLU A 62 12.07 -2.62 -6.17
C GLU A 62 13.13 -2.07 -5.20
N ALA A 63 12.88 -0.90 -4.61
CA ALA A 63 13.78 -0.22 -3.69
C ALA A 63 13.90 -0.90 -2.31
#